data_AF-A0A103Y5Y3-F1
#
_entry.id   AF-A0A103Y5Y3-F1
#
_cell.length_a   1.000
_cell.length_b   1.000
_cell.length_c   1.000
_cell.angle_alpha   90.00
_cell.angle_beta   90.00
_cell.angle_gamma   90.00
#
_symmetry.space_group_name_H-M   'P 1'
#
loop_
_entity.id
_entity.type
_entity.pdbx_description
1 polymer ?
#
loop_
_entity_poly.entity_id
_entity_poly.type
_entity_poly.pdbx_seq_one_letter_code
_entity_poly.pdbx_strand_id
1 'polypeptide(L)' 'MNLLGEQWEVILPAEEVPPELPEPALGINFARDMMQEKDWLSLVVVHSDAWLLSNSSKKTCRL' A
#
# COMPACT_ATOMS: atom_id res chain seq x y z
N MET A 1 -9.65 -2.72 27.17
CA MET A 1 -8.61 -1.86 26.56
C MET A 1 -8.77 -1.97 25.05
N ASN A 2 -9.35 -0.95 24.42
CA ASN A 2 -9.45 -0.88 22.98
C ASN A 2 -8.19 -0.12 22.52
N LEU A 3 -7.19 -0.84 22.01
CA LEU A 3 -6.13 -0.21 21.23
C LEU A 3 -6.80 0.32 19.97
N LEU A 4 -6.60 1.60 19.64
CA LEU A 4 -7.12 2.23 18.43
C LEU A 4 -6.84 1.29 17.24
N GLY A 5 -7.89 0.69 16.69
CA GLY A 5 -7.77 -0.44 15.76
C GLY A 5 -7.15 0.00 14.45
N GLU A 6 -5.87 -0.34 14.25
CA GLU A 6 -5.22 -0.31 12.95
C GLU A 6 -5.84 -1.41 12.08
N GLN A 7 -6.89 -1.06 11.33
CA GLN A 7 -7.51 -1.95 10.35
C GLN A 7 -6.93 -1.68 8.96
N TRP A 8 -6.61 -2.74 8.23
CA TRP A 8 -6.25 -2.70 6.83
C TRP A 8 -7.31 -3.42 6.00
N GLU A 9 -7.54 -2.95 4.78
CA GLU A 9 -8.53 -3.51 3.86
C GLU A 9 -7.88 -3.80 2.51
N VAL A 10 -8.28 -4.92 1.89
CA VAL A 10 -7.97 -5.21 0.50
C VAL A 10 -9.20 -4.84 -0.31
N ILE A 11 -9.16 -3.67 -0.93
CA ILE A 11 -10.22 -3.18 -1.81
C ILE A 11 -9.75 -3.22 -3.26
N LEU A 12 -10.71 -3.35 -4.18
CA LEU A 12 -10.41 -3.13 -5.59
C LEU A 12 -9.89 -1.69 -5.77
N PRO A 13 -8.90 -1.48 -6.65
CA PRO A 13 -8.44 -0.13 -6.93
C PRO A 13 -9.60 0.71 -7.45
N ALA A 14 -9.70 1.95 -6.96
CA ALA A 14 -10.64 2.92 -7.50
C ALA A 14 -10.33 3.16 -9.00
N GLU A 15 -11.38 3.39 -9.79
CA GLU A 15 -11.26 3.63 -11.24
C GLU A 15 -10.51 4.94 -11.54
N GLU A 16 -10.62 5.93 -10.65
CA GLU A 16 -9.84 7.16 -10.67
C GLU A 16 -9.11 7.34 -9.34
N VAL A 17 -7.81 7.63 -9.41
CA VAL A 17 -7.00 7.97 -8.24
C VAL A 17 -6.95 9.49 -8.12
N PRO A 18 -7.39 10.08 -6.98
CA PRO A 18 -7.26 11.50 -6.77
C PRO A 18 -5.79 11.92 -6.95
N PRO A 19 -5.49 13.02 -7.68
CA PRO A 19 -4.12 13.41 -8.04
C PRO A 19 -3.22 13.67 -6.81
N GLU A 20 -3.84 13.89 -5.66
CA GLU A 20 -3.16 14.16 -4.39
C GLU A 20 -2.63 12.91 -3.69
N LEU A 21 -3.20 11.73 -3.96
CA LEU A 21 -2.78 10.47 -3.34
C LEU A 21 -1.83 9.71 -4.28
N PRO A 22 -0.75 9.11 -3.76
CA PRO A 22 0.04 8.18 -4.56
C PRO A 22 -0.76 6.90 -4.81
N GLU A 23 -0.58 6.33 -6.00
CA GLU A 23 -1.22 5.07 -6.36
C GLU A 23 -0.66 3.91 -5.52
N PRO A 24 -1.51 3.07 -4.91
CA PRO A 24 -1.05 1.84 -4.27
C PRO A 24 -0.62 0.81 -5.33
N ALA A 25 0.21 -0.16 -4.93
CA ALA A 25 0.61 -1.24 -5.82
C ALA A 25 -0.59 -2.12 -6.22
N LEU A 26 -0.82 -2.25 -7.52
CA LEU A 26 -1.90 -3.06 -8.09
C LEU A 26 -1.45 -4.50 -8.33
N GLY A 27 -2.39 -5.45 -8.26
CA GLY A 27 -2.14 -6.81 -8.71
C GLY A 27 -1.27 -7.67 -7.80
N ILE A 28 -1.07 -7.26 -6.53
CA ILE A 28 -0.35 -8.05 -5.50
C ILE A 28 -0.91 -9.48 -5.38
N ASN A 29 -2.22 -9.64 -5.58
CA ASN A 29 -2.91 -10.92 -5.60
C ASN A 29 -2.48 -11.86 -6.73
N PHE A 30 -2.01 -11.35 -7.87
CA PHE A 30 -1.52 -12.19 -8.99
C PHE A 30 -0.17 -12.83 -8.67
N ALA A 31 0.69 -12.13 -7.91
CA ALA A 31 2.01 -12.62 -7.55
C ALA A 31 1.98 -13.67 -6.42
N ARG A 32 0.87 -13.75 -5.65
CA ARG A 32 0.77 -14.59 -4.44
C ARG A 32 1.05 -16.06 -4.70
N ASP A 33 0.40 -16.61 -5.71
CA ASP A 33 0.46 -18.06 -5.98
C ASP A 33 1.64 -18.41 -6.92
N MET A 34 2.38 -17.39 -7.38
CA MET A 34 3.54 -17.52 -8.28
C MET A 34 4.89 -17.41 -7.55
N MET A 35 4.87 -17.21 -6.22
CA MET A 35 6.05 -16.97 -5.40
C MET A 35 5.97 -17.73 -4.07
N GLN A 36 7.10 -17.92 -3.40
CA GLN A 36 7.08 -18.37 -2.01
C GLN A 36 6.41 -17.31 -1.14
N GLU A 37 5.59 -17.73 -0.18
CA GLU A 37 4.82 -16.83 0.70
C GLU A 37 5.70 -15.74 1.33
N LYS A 38 6.92 -16.09 1.78
CA LYS A 38 7.86 -15.14 2.37
C LYS A 38 8.33 -14.06 1.37
N ASP A 39 8.57 -14.45 0.13
CA ASP A 39 9.01 -13.52 -0.91
C ASP A 39 7.85 -12.62 -1.34
N TRP A 40 6.65 -13.19 -1.42
CA TRP A 40 5.42 -12.43 -1.66
C TRP A 40 5.15 -11.42 -0.53
N LEU A 41 5.24 -11.82 0.74
CA LEU A 41 5.10 -10.90 1.87
C LEU A 41 6.18 -9.81 1.86
N SER A 42 7.40 -10.15 1.49
CA SER A 42 8.50 -9.17 1.38
C SER A 42 8.20 -8.12 0.30
N LEU A 43 7.63 -8.55 -0.83
CA LEU A 43 7.16 -7.66 -1.89
C LEU A 43 6.06 -6.71 -1.36
N VAL A 44 5.06 -7.26 -0.67
CA VAL A 44 3.96 -6.48 -0.06
C VAL A 44 4.50 -5.40 0.89
N VAL A 45 5.44 -5.75 1.77
CA VAL A 45 6.04 -4.82 2.75
C VAL A 45 6.75 -3.67 2.04
N VAL A 46 7.63 -3.97 1.08
CA VAL A 46 8.41 -2.94 0.37
C VAL A 46 7.50 -1.95 -0.36
N HIS A 47 6.45 -2.44 -1.04
CA HIS A 47 5.50 -1.57 -1.73
C HIS A 47 4.66 -0.73 -0.75
N SER A 48 4.29 -1.28 0.40
CA SER A 48 3.54 -0.57 1.43
C SER A 48 4.37 0.56 2.06
N ASP A 49 5.63 0.29 2.40
CA ASP A 49 6.54 1.28 2.96
C ASP A 49 6.81 2.42 1.97
N ALA A 50 7.05 2.09 0.70
CA ALA A 50 7.24 3.10 -0.35
C ALA A 50 6.00 3.98 -0.53
N TRP A 51 4.80 3.39 -0.48
CA TRP A 51 3.54 4.12 -0.57
C TRP A 51 3.32 5.04 0.64
N LEU A 52 3.57 4.57 1.86
CA LEU A 52 3.47 5.38 3.10
C LEU A 52 4.48 6.53 3.11
N LEU A 53 5.71 6.29 2.66
CA LEU A 53 6.73 7.32 2.52
C LEU A 53 6.35 8.36 1.47
N SER A 54 5.76 7.95 0.34
CA SER A 54 5.25 8.86 -0.68
C SER A 54 4.10 9.73 -0.17
N ASN A 55 3.15 9.14 0.56
CA ASN A 55 2.07 9.87 1.23
C ASN A 55 2.60 10.89 2.25
N SER A 56 3.62 10.50 3.02
CA SER A 56 4.23 11.37 4.04
C SER A 56 5.06 12.49 3.41
N SER A 57 5.80 12.18 2.34
CA SER A 57 6.61 13.14 1.60
C SER A 57 5.75 14.19 0.88
N LYS A 58 4.58 13.83 0.32
CA LYS A 58 3.67 14.84 -0.27
C LYS A 58 3.13 15.85 0.75
N LYS A 59 3.03 15.50 2.03
CA LYS A 59 2.72 16.47 3.12
C LYS A 59 3.92 17.35 3.44
N THR A 60 5.14 16.83 3.32
CA THR A 60 6.39 17.58 3.58
C THR A 60 6.85 18.43 2.39
N CYS A 61 6.50 18.05 1.16
CA CYS A 61 6.80 18.75 -0.10
C CYS A 61 5.76 19.83 -0.47
N ARG A 62 4.66 19.96 0.29
CA ARG A 62 3.81 21.16 0.29
C ARG A 62 4.37 22.12 1.35
N LEU A 63 5.45 22.83 0.98
CA LEU A 63 5.85 24.12 1.56
C LEU A 63 5.56 25.21 0.54
#